data_AF-A0A4Y9IQZ9-F1
#
_entry.id   AF-A0A4Y9IQZ9-F1
#
_cell.length_a   1.000
_cell.length_b   1.000
_cell.length_c   1.000
_cell.angle_alpha   90.00
_cell.angle_beta   90.00
_cell.angle_gamma   90.00
#
_symmetry.space_group_name_H-M   'P 1'
#
loop_
_entity.id
_entity.type
_entity.pdbx_description
1 polymer ?
#
loop_
_entity_poly.entity_id
_entity_poly.type
_entity_poly.pdbx_seq_one_letter_code
_entity_poly.pdbx_strand_id
1 'polypeptide(L)'
;WEIDLMIGKITKNESVILTLIERKTRFIIIRKLKEKSSECVNKALKKIFKQYGKKWFKSITADNGSEFSRLTELESYLTAVYFAH
;
A
#
# COMPACT_ATOMS: atom_id res chain seq x y z
N TRP A 1 -8.51 4.96 -1.02
CA TRP A 1 -7.81 3.75 -1.48
C TRP A 1 -7.80 2.79 -0.33
N GLU A 2 -8.09 1.53 -0.60
CA GLU A 2 -7.91 0.45 0.37
C GLU A 2 -6.62 -0.27 0.01
N ILE A 3 -5.80 -0.62 1.00
CA ILE A 3 -4.57 -1.38 0.78
C ILE A 3 -4.55 -2.65 1.58
N ASP A 4 -3.97 -3.67 0.96
CA ASP A 4 -3.78 -4.99 1.55
C ASP A 4 -2.48 -5.61 1.04
N LEU A 5 -1.90 -6.50 1.82
CA LEU A 5 -0.65 -7.17 1.54
C LEU A 5 -0.81 -8.70 1.66
N MET A 6 -0.61 -9.38 0.54
CA MET A 6 -0.76 -10.83 0.43
C MET A 6 0.60 -11.51 0.33
N ILE A 7 0.80 -12.60 1.08
CA ILE A 7 1.99 -13.45 0.96
C ILE A 7 1.63 -14.66 0.10
N GLY A 8 2.18 -14.72 -1.10
CA GLY A 8 2.01 -15.86 -2.01
C GLY A 8 3.00 -16.99 -1.70
N LYS A 9 2.48 -18.22 -1.61
CA LYS A 9 3.26 -19.46 -1.57
C LYS A 9 3.48 -20.01 -2.98
N ILE A 10 4.32 -19.36 -3.78
CA ILE A 10 4.62 -19.85 -5.14
C ILE A 10 6.12 -20.12 -5.24
N THR A 11 6.52 -21.30 -4.74
CA THR A 11 7.83 -21.98 -4.90
C THR A 11 9.11 -21.19 -4.56
N LYS A 12 9.85 -21.67 -3.55
CA LYS A 12 11.19 -21.27 -3.07
C LYS A 12 11.41 -19.81 -2.62
N ASN A 13 10.69 -18.83 -3.16
CA ASN A 13 10.76 -17.43 -2.74
C ASN A 13 9.35 -16.94 -2.40
N GLU A 14 9.06 -16.71 -1.11
CA GLU A 14 7.81 -16.08 -0.67
C GLU A 14 7.61 -14.76 -1.42
N SER A 15 6.53 -14.67 -2.21
CA SER A 15 6.27 -13.48 -3.01
C SER A 15 5.27 -12.61 -2.28
N VAL A 16 5.70 -11.43 -1.83
CA VAL A 16 4.82 -10.47 -1.19
C VAL A 16 4.18 -9.58 -2.26
N ILE A 17 2.86 -9.44 -2.23
CA ILE A 17 2.09 -8.64 -3.18
C ILE A 17 1.36 -7.54 -2.41
N LEU A 18 1.63 -6.29 -2.78
CA LEU A 18 0.87 -5.13 -2.33
C LEU A 18 -0.24 -4.85 -3.33
N THR A 19 -1.45 -4.67 -2.82
CA THR A 19 -2.62 -4.26 -3.60
C THR A 19 -3.13 -2.91 -3.11
N LEU A 20 -3.52 -2.06 -4.05
CA LEU A 20 -4.22 -0.80 -3.77
C LEU A 20 -5.48 -0.77 -4.63
N ILE A 21 -6.63 -0.60 -4.01
CA ILE A 21 -7.93 -0.58 -4.67
C ILE A 21 -8.58 0.79 -4.46
N GLU A 22 -8.93 1.47 -5.54
CA GLU A 22 -9.72 2.70 -5.49
C GLU A 22 -11.20 2.33 -5.31
N ARG A 23 -11.83 2.79 -4.22
CA ARG A 23 -13.13 2.28 -3.77
C ARG A 23 -14.29 2.71 -4.69
N LYS A 24 -14.19 3.82 -5.41
CA LYS A 24 -15.28 4.30 -6.29
C LYS A 24 -15.23 3.65 -7.67
N THR A 25 -14.08 3.71 -8.32
CA THR A 25 -13.84 3.27 -9.70
C THR A 25 -13.43 1.81 -9.79
N ARG A 26 -13.07 1.18 -8.67
CA ARG A 26 -12.49 -0.17 -8.61
C ARG A 26 -11.20 -0.30 -9.41
N PHE A 27 -10.49 0.80 -9.67
CA PHE A 27 -9.17 0.75 -10.27
C PHE A 27 -8.18 0.09 -9.29
N ILE A 28 -7.39 -0.86 -9.81
CA ILE A 28 -6.49 -1.69 -8.99
C ILE A 28 -5.04 -1.45 -9.41
N ILE A 29 -4.18 -1.22 -8.43
CA ILE A 29 -2.73 -1.23 -8.59
C ILE A 29 -2.18 -2.43 -7.83
N ILE A 30 -1.42 -3.28 -8.52
CA ILE A 30 -0.73 -4.43 -7.93
C ILE A 30 0.78 -4.22 -8.07
N ARG A 31 1.52 -4.47 -6.98
CA ARG A 31 2.99 -4.41 -6.95
C ARG A 31 3.57 -5.59 -6.19
N LYS A 32 4.53 -6.29 -6.81
CA LYS A 32 5.35 -7.27 -6.12
C LYS A 32 6.39 -6.56 -5.25
N LEU A 33 6.51 -7.01 -4.00
CA LEU A 33 7.49 -6.56 -3.01
C LEU A 33 8.51 -7.66 -2.75
N LYS A 34 9.65 -7.26 -2.16
CA LYS A 34 10.71 -8.19 -1.75
C LYS A 34 10.33 -8.95 -0.47
N GLU A 35 9.63 -8.30 0.46
CA GLU A 35 9.34 -8.80 1.80
C GLU A 35 8.15 -8.04 2.42
N LYS A 36 7.60 -8.58 3.52
CA LYS A 36 6.52 -7.99 4.32
C LYS A 36 7.12 -7.10 5.41
N SER A 37 7.64 -5.94 5.02
CA SER A 37 8.16 -4.92 5.95
C SER A 37 7.56 -3.56 5.65
N SER A 38 7.33 -2.76 6.69
CA SER A 38 6.77 -1.41 6.55
C SER A 38 7.67 -0.48 5.73
N GLU A 39 8.99 -0.68 5.79
CA GLU A 39 9.95 0.01 4.92
C GLU A 39 9.73 -0.33 3.44
N CYS A 40 9.60 -1.63 3.10
CA CYS A 40 9.34 -2.06 1.73
C CYS A 40 7.99 -1.55 1.20
N VAL A 41 6.94 -1.60 2.02
CA VAL A 41 5.61 -1.06 1.70
C VAL A 41 5.69 0.45 1.43
N ASN A 42 6.24 1.24 2.35
CA ASN A 42 6.34 2.69 2.19
C ASN A 42 7.18 3.08 0.97
N LYS A 43 8.27 2.36 0.70
CA LYS A 43 9.09 2.59 -0.50
C LYS A 43 8.31 2.34 -1.78
N ALA A 44 7.48 1.30 -1.83
CA ALA A 44 6.62 1.02 -2.96
C ALA A 44 5.52 2.07 -3.12
N LEU A 45 4.84 2.44 -2.04
CA LEU A 45 3.80 3.48 -2.03
C LEU A 45 4.34 4.83 -2.48
N LYS A 46 5.51 5.27 -2.00
CA LYS A 46 6.18 6.50 -2.47
C LYS A 46 6.40 6.50 -3.98
N LYS A 47 6.79 5.36 -4.58
CA LYS A 47 6.96 5.25 -6.04
C LYS A 47 5.62 5.36 -6.75
N ILE A 48 4.57 4.70 -6.26
CA ILE A 48 3.22 4.76 -6.82
C ILE A 48 2.69 6.20 -6.76
N PHE A 49 2.79 6.87 -5.61
CA PHE A 49 2.31 8.24 -5.44
C PHE A 49 3.05 9.23 -6.33
N LYS A 50 4.35 9.05 -6.55
CA LYS A 50 5.11 9.84 -7.54
C LYS A 50 4.68 9.56 -8.98
N GLN A 51 4.34 8.31 -9.31
CA GLN A 51 3.93 7.91 -10.66
C GLN A 51 2.58 8.52 -11.08
N TYR A 52 1.57 8.51 -10.20
CA TYR A 52 0.22 9.02 -10.52
C TYR A 52 -0.08 10.43 -10.00
N GLY A 53 0.72 10.91 -9.03
CA GLY A 53 0.58 12.23 -8.42
C GLY A 53 -0.39 12.28 -7.24
N LYS A 54 -0.18 13.27 -6.34
CA LYS A 54 -0.95 13.42 -5.09
C LYS A 54 -2.47 13.55 -5.30
N LYS A 55 -2.91 14.19 -6.39
CA LYS A 55 -4.35 14.39 -6.68
C LYS A 55 -5.13 13.08 -6.88
N TRP A 56 -4.43 11.99 -7.22
CA TRP A 56 -5.04 10.67 -7.38
C TRP A 56 -5.33 9.95 -6.05
N PHE A 57 -4.68 10.36 -4.96
CA PHE A 57 -4.77 9.68 -3.67
C PHE A 57 -5.30 10.64 -2.59
N LYS A 58 -6.62 10.64 -2.39
CA LYS A 58 -7.26 11.44 -1.33
C LYS A 58 -6.99 10.84 0.05
N SER A 59 -7.44 9.61 0.27
CA SER A 59 -7.21 8.89 1.51
C SER A 59 -6.77 7.47 1.24
N ILE A 60 -6.11 6.89 2.23
CA ILE A 60 -5.76 5.48 2.26
C ILE A 60 -6.29 4.85 3.56
N THR A 61 -6.76 3.60 3.46
CA THR A 61 -7.21 2.80 4.58
C THR A 61 -6.47 1.48 4.55
N ALA A 62 -5.88 1.09 5.67
CA ALA A 62 -5.19 -0.18 5.87
C ALA A 62 -5.72 -0.88 7.13
N ASP A 63 -5.41 -2.15 7.34
CA ASP A 63 -5.54 -2.77 8.65
C ASP A 63 -4.41 -2.30 9.60
N ASN A 64 -4.48 -2.70 10.88
CA ASN A 64 -3.44 -2.42 11.87
C ASN A 64 -2.21 -3.36 11.76
N GLY A 65 -1.98 -3.97 10.59
CA GLY A 65 -0.84 -4.83 10.33
C GLY A 65 0.49 -4.11 10.52
N SER A 66 1.50 -4.82 11.02
CA SER A 66 2.83 -4.28 11.28
C SER A 66 3.54 -3.79 10.01
N GLU A 67 3.16 -4.31 8.85
CA GLU A 67 3.57 -3.85 7.52
C GLU A 67 3.05 -2.44 7.18
N PHE A 68 2.02 -1.96 7.86
CA PHE A 68 1.45 -0.62 7.68
C PHE A 68 1.72 0.32 8.87
N SER A 69 2.51 -0.12 9.86
CA SER A 69 2.87 0.66 11.06
C SER A 69 3.46 2.04 10.78
N ARG A 70 4.06 2.23 9.60
CA ARG A 70 4.71 3.49 9.19
C ARG A 70 3.92 4.26 8.13
N LEU A 71 2.68 3.89 7.85
CA LEU A 71 1.89 4.46 6.76
C LEU A 71 1.61 5.97 6.96
N THR A 72 1.54 6.44 8.20
CA THR A 72 1.39 7.85 8.57
C THR A 72 2.55 8.72 8.09
N GLU A 73 3.75 8.17 7.87
CA GLU A 73 4.88 8.91 7.27
C GLU A 73 4.60 9.38 5.83
N LEU A 74 3.55 8.86 5.19
CA LEU A 74 3.16 9.19 3.83
C LEU A 74 2.11 10.29 3.73
N GLU A 75 1.73 10.93 4.84
CA GLU A 75 0.74 12.02 4.85
C GLU A 75 1.12 13.19 3.93
N SER A 76 2.42 13.43 3.68
CA SER A 76 2.86 14.42 2.69
C SER A 76 2.36 14.13 1.26
N TYR A 77 2.10 12.87 0.93
CA TYR A 77 1.57 12.41 -0.36
C TYR A 77 0.06 12.21 -0.37
N LEU A 78 -0.60 12.27 0.79
CA LEU A 78 -2.01 11.94 0.99
C LEU A 78 -2.75 13.12 1.63
N THR A 79 -4.06 13.03 1.75
CA THR A 79 -4.84 13.95 2.60
C THR A 79 -5.14 13.31 3.95
N ALA A 80 -5.35 12.00 4.00
CA ALA A 80 -5.62 11.28 5.25
C ALA A 80 -5.19 9.82 5.18
N VAL A 81 -4.80 9.28 6.34
CA VAL A 81 -4.52 7.86 6.58
C VAL A 81 -5.49 7.34 7.64
N TYR A 82 -6.10 6.20 7.39
CA TYR A 82 -7.02 5.54 8.31
C TYR A 82 -6.60 4.09 8.54
N PHE A 83 -6.88 3.57 9.73
CA PHE A 83 -6.68 2.17 10.08
C PHE A 83 -8.02 1.55 10.47
N ALA A 84 -8.30 0.34 9.97
CA ALA A 84 -9.48 -0.44 10.35
C ALA A 84 -9.35 -0.93 11.80
N HIS A 85 -10.44 -0.86 12.58
CA HIS A 85 -10.49 -1.30 13.98
C HIS A 85 -10.93 -2.76 14.09
#